data_AF-A0A833D7V6-F1
#
_entry.id   AF-A0A833D7V6-F1
#
_cell.length_a   1.000
_cell.length_b   1.000
_cell.length_c   1.000
_cell.angle_alpha   90.00
_cell.angle_beta   90.00
_cell.angle_gamma   90.00
#
_symmetry.space_group_name_H-M   'P 1'
#
loop_
_entity.id
_entity.type
_entity.pdbx_description
1 polymer ?
#
loop_
_entity_poly.entity_id
_entity_poly.type
_entity_poly.pdbx_seq_one_letter_code
_entity_poly.pdbx_strand_id
1 'polypeptide(L)'
;MLGGYFIVIVSFLYLSILFAIAYYGDRRADQGRSIIASPYIFALSIAVYATAWTFYGSVGRAASSGVSFLPIYLGPMLTFILGWFLI
;
A
#
# COMPACT_ATOMS: atom_id res chain seq x y z
N MET A 1 8.55 -3.08 -26.94
CA MET A 1 8.67 -4.09 -25.86
C MET A 1 9.69 -3.55 -24.87
N LEU A 2 9.36 -3.42 -23.58
CA LEU A 2 10.35 -3.06 -22.57
C LEU A 2 11.39 -4.19 -22.50
N GLY A 3 12.68 -3.86 -22.55
CA GLY A 3 13.74 -4.87 -22.49
C GLY A 3 13.71 -5.57 -21.14
N GLY A 4 13.79 -6.90 -21.11
CA GLY A 4 13.77 -7.68 -19.86
C GLY A 4 14.82 -7.22 -18.84
N TYR A 5 16.00 -6.83 -19.32
CA TYR A 5 17.07 -6.27 -18.50
C TYR A 5 16.66 -4.98 -17.76
N PHE A 6 15.88 -4.11 -18.42
CA PHE A 6 15.39 -2.88 -17.82
C PHE A 6 14.42 -3.17 -16.66
N ILE A 7 13.51 -4.13 -16.84
CA ILE A 7 12.57 -4.55 -15.79
C ILE A 7 13.34 -5.07 -14.57
N VAL A 8 14.32 -5.93 -14.79
CA VAL A 8 15.15 -6.50 -13.73
C VAL A 8 15.87 -5.41 -12.95
N ILE A 9 16.53 -4.45 -13.62
CA ILE A 9 17.19 -3.33 -12.94
C ILE A 9 16.20 -2.54 -12.09
N VAL A 10 15.04 -2.17 -12.66
CA VAL A 10 14.05 -1.37 -11.95
C VAL A 10 13.50 -2.12 -10.74
N SER A 11 13.23 -3.42 -10.85
CA SER A 11 12.78 -4.26 -9.73
C SER A 11 13.82 -4.35 -8.62
N PHE A 12 15.10 -4.57 -8.95
CA PHE A 12 16.17 -4.60 -7.95
C PHE A 12 16.32 -3.24 -7.27
N LEU A 13 16.34 -2.15 -8.05
CA LEU A 13 16.45 -0.79 -7.52
C LEU A 13 15.28 -0.45 -6.58
N TYR A 14 14.06 -0.84 -6.95
CA TYR A 14 12.87 -0.67 -6.11
C TYR A 14 13.01 -1.41 -4.78
N LEU A 15 13.39 -2.70 -4.80
CA LEU A 15 13.59 -3.49 -3.59
C LEU A 15 14.72 -2.92 -2.72
N SER A 16 15.85 -2.56 -3.31
CA SER A 16 16.97 -1.94 -2.58
C SER A 16 16.57 -0.66 -1.87
N ILE A 17 15.74 0.18 -2.50
CA ILE A 17 15.20 1.39 -1.87
C ILE A 17 14.30 1.04 -0.69
N LEU A 18 13.37 0.08 -0.85
CA LEU A 18 12.50 -0.34 0.25
C LEU A 18 13.29 -0.85 1.46
N PHE A 19 14.29 -1.70 1.22
CA PHE A 19 15.17 -2.20 2.28
C PHE A 19 16.00 -1.09 2.92
N ALA A 20 16.48 -0.12 2.14
CA ALA A 20 17.21 1.02 2.67
C ALA A 20 16.33 1.88 3.59
N ILE A 21 15.06 2.11 3.22
CA ILE A 21 14.08 2.84 4.04
C ILE A 21 13.81 2.09 5.35
N ALA A 22 13.58 0.78 5.27
CA ALA A 22 13.34 -0.05 6.46
C ALA A 22 14.55 -0.01 7.41
N TYR A 23 15.76 -0.23 6.89
CA TYR A 23 17.00 -0.17 7.67
C TYR A 23 17.21 1.18 8.36
N TYR A 24 16.91 2.28 7.65
CA TYR A 24 17.00 3.62 8.22
C TYR A 24 15.97 3.85 9.33
N GLY A 25 14.74 3.37 9.14
CA GLY A 25 13.67 3.41 10.14
C GLY A 25 14.06 2.70 11.44
N ASP A 26 14.53 1.45 11.32
CA ASP A 26 14.96 0.62 12.46
C ASP A 26 16.13 1.26 13.20
N ARG A 27 17.16 1.71 12.48
CA ARG A 27 18.33 2.36 13.08
C ARG A 27 17.97 3.66 13.82
N ARG A 28 16.97 4.40 13.37
CA ARG A 28 16.46 5.61 14.05
C ARG A 28 15.61 5.25 15.29
N ALA A 29 14.84 4.16 15.22
CA ALA A 29 14.09 3.65 16.37
C ALA A 29 15.04 3.19 17.49
N ASP A 30 16.11 2.45 17.15
CA ASP A 30 17.13 1.99 18.11
C ASP A 30 17.89 3.14 18.79
N GLN A 31 18.02 4.29 18.10
CA GLN A 31 18.64 5.50 18.65
C GLN A 31 17.71 6.32 19.57
N GLY A 32 16.53 5.80 19.92
CA GLY A 32 15.55 6.47 20.77
C GLY A 32 14.82 7.64 20.10
N ARG A 33 15.02 7.85 18.79
CA ARG A 33 14.31 8.85 17.97
C ARG A 33 13.38 8.12 17.01
N SER A 34 12.42 7.40 17.55
CA SER A 34 11.47 6.62 16.76
C SER A 34 10.66 7.52 15.82
N ILE A 35 10.95 7.41 14.53
CA ILE A 35 10.16 8.05 13.46
C ILE A 35 8.90 7.21 13.19
N ILE A 36 8.98 5.91 13.48
CA ILE A 36 7.95 4.89 13.25
C ILE A 36 6.72 5.11 14.15
N ALA A 37 6.91 5.67 15.35
CA ALA A 37 5.84 6.02 16.29
C ALA A 37 5.10 7.33 15.93
N SER A 38 5.07 7.70 14.65
CA SER A 38 4.36 8.90 14.17
C SER A 38 2.95 8.54 13.70
N PRO A 39 1.93 9.36 14.01
CA PRO A 39 0.57 9.19 13.49
C PRO A 39 0.52 9.11 11.96
N TYR A 40 1.43 9.80 11.27
CA TYR A 40 1.52 9.76 9.81
C TYR A 40 1.97 8.41 9.27
N ILE A 41 2.97 7.78 9.90
CA ILE A 41 3.44 6.44 9.49
C ILE A 41 2.35 5.40 9.76
N PHE A 42 1.64 5.53 10.88
CA PHE A 42 0.48 4.70 11.16
C PHE A 42 -0.61 4.83 10.07
N ALA A 43 -1.01 6.07 9.74
CA ALA A 43 -2.01 6.32 8.71
C ALA A 43 -1.57 5.81 7.33
N LEU A 44 -0.30 6.02 6.96
CA LEU A 44 0.26 5.51 5.70
C LEU A 44 0.33 3.98 5.68
N SER A 45 0.54 3.33 6.82
CA SER A 45 0.59 1.86 6.91
C SER A 45 -0.76 1.20 6.64
N ILE A 46 -1.88 1.89 6.88
CA ILE A 46 -3.22 1.39 6.52
C ILE A 46 -3.35 1.19 5.01
N ALA A 47 -2.58 1.93 4.19
CA ALA A 47 -2.57 1.76 2.73
C ALA A 47 -2.10 0.37 2.28
N VAL A 48 -1.45 -0.42 3.14
CA VAL A 48 -1.11 -1.83 2.88
C VAL A 48 -2.35 -2.67 2.56
N TYR A 49 -3.55 -2.25 3.01
CA TYR A 49 -4.81 -2.86 2.61
C TYR A 49 -5.00 -2.89 1.08
N ALA A 50 -4.48 -1.89 0.36
CA ALA A 50 -4.51 -1.81 -1.10
C ALA A 50 -3.40 -2.68 -1.73
N THR A 51 -3.53 -3.99 -1.59
CA THR A 51 -2.58 -4.98 -2.09
C THR A 51 -2.64 -5.17 -3.61
N ALA A 52 -1.61 -5.81 -4.16
CA ALA A 52 -1.64 -6.28 -5.55
C ALA A 52 -2.83 -7.21 -5.85
N TRP A 53 -3.28 -8.00 -4.86
CA TRP A 53 -4.45 -8.87 -5.00
C TRP A 53 -5.73 -8.08 -5.26
N THR A 54 -5.96 -7.00 -4.51
CA THR A 54 -7.10 -6.09 -4.75
C THR A 54 -7.02 -5.41 -6.12
N PHE A 55 -5.82 -4.99 -6.54
CA PHE A 55 -5.63 -4.38 -7.85
C PHE A 55 -5.95 -5.35 -9.00
N TYR A 56 -5.31 -6.52 -9.04
CA TYR A 56 -5.54 -7.50 -10.10
C TYR A 56 -6.98 -8.03 -10.09
N GLY A 57 -7.58 -8.23 -8.91
CA GLY A 57 -8.98 -8.62 -8.79
C GLY A 57 -9.96 -7.56 -9.31
N SER A 58 -9.71 -6.28 -9.04
CA SER A 58 -10.52 -5.18 -9.55
C SER A 58 -10.37 -4.99 -11.06
N VAL A 59 -9.15 -5.11 -11.61
CA VAL A 59 -8.92 -5.04 -13.05
C VAL A 59 -9.60 -6.21 -13.77
N GLY A 60 -9.51 -7.43 -13.23
CA GLY A 60 -10.19 -8.60 -13.78
C GLY A 60 -11.71 -8.46 -13.75
N ARG A 61 -12.28 -7.92 -12.67
CA ARG A 61 -13.72 -7.60 -12.59
C ARG A 61 -14.13 -6.46 -13.51
N ALA A 62 -13.30 -5.42 -13.65
CA ALA A 62 -13.57 -4.33 -14.59
C ALA A 62 -13.65 -4.83 -16.04
N ALA A 63 -12.75 -5.77 -16.41
CA ALA A 63 -12.73 -6.37 -17.73
C ALA A 63 -13.92 -7.31 -18.02
N SER A 64 -14.46 -8.00 -17.00
CA SER A 64 -15.51 -9.02 -17.17
C SER A 64 -16.92 -8.56 -16.81
N SER A 65 -17.07 -7.67 -15.83
CA SER A 65 -18.35 -7.26 -15.25
C SER A 65 -18.44 -5.76 -14.95
N GLY A 66 -17.57 -4.94 -15.54
CA GLY A 66 -17.63 -3.49 -15.50
C GLY A 66 -17.47 -2.91 -14.09
N VAL A 67 -18.39 -2.03 -13.68
CA VAL A 67 -18.27 -1.20 -12.45
C VAL A 67 -18.47 -1.99 -11.15
N SER A 68 -18.74 -3.30 -11.21
CA SER A 68 -19.00 -4.16 -10.04
C SER A 68 -17.83 -4.27 -9.05
N PHE A 69 -16.64 -3.77 -9.40
CA PHE A 69 -15.50 -3.68 -8.49
C PHE A 69 -15.63 -2.53 -7.47
N LEU A 70 -16.39 -1.47 -7.75
CA LEU A 70 -16.48 -0.26 -6.91
C LEU A 70 -16.87 -0.53 -5.44
N PRO A 71 -17.83 -1.43 -5.14
CA PRO A 71 -18.23 -1.72 -3.77
C PRO A 71 -17.09 -2.19 -2.85
N ILE A 72 -16.05 -2.85 -3.38
CA ILE A 72 -14.91 -3.30 -2.56
C ILE A 72 -14.07 -2.13 -2.03
N TYR A 73 -14.11 -0.97 -2.71
CA TYR A 73 -13.44 0.25 -2.28
C TYR A 73 -14.39 1.15 -1.49
N LEU A 74 -15.65 1.26 -1.92
CA LEU A 74 -16.65 2.10 -1.28
C LEU A 74 -17.05 1.59 0.11
N GLY A 75 -17.15 0.28 0.32
CA GLY A 75 -17.50 -0.30 1.62
C GLY A 75 -16.55 0.13 2.73
N PRO A 76 -15.24 -0.18 2.66
CA PRO A 76 -14.26 0.26 3.65
C PRO A 76 -14.20 1.78 3.80
N MET A 77 -14.27 2.53 2.69
CA MET A 77 -14.27 4.00 2.73
C MET A 77 -15.45 4.55 3.52
N LEU A 78 -16.66 4.03 3.29
CA LEU A 78 -17.86 4.40 4.04
C LEU A 78 -17.77 3.96 5.51
N THR A 79 -17.23 2.78 5.81
CA THR A 79 -17.02 2.34 7.20
C THR A 79 -16.04 3.25 7.94
N PHE A 80 -14.95 3.69 7.30
CA PHE A 80 -14.01 4.61 7.93
C PHE A 80 -14.60 6.03 8.13
N ILE A 81 -15.46 6.50 7.22
CA ILE A 81 -16.10 7.83 7.32
C ILE A 81 -17.29 7.83 8.29
N LEU A 82 -18.14 6.81 8.22
CA LEU A 82 -19.42 6.75 8.94
C LEU A 82 -19.38 5.88 10.19
N GLY A 83 -18.38 5.01 10.33
CA GLY A 83 -18.28 4.07 11.46
C GLY A 83 -18.19 4.76 12.82
N TRP A 84 -17.64 5.97 12.89
CA TRP A 84 -17.63 6.76 14.14
C TRP A 84 -19.02 7.26 14.56
N PHE A 85 -20.00 7.36 13.65
CA PHE A 85 -21.38 7.72 14.01
C PHE A 85 -22.19 6.55 14.57
N LEU A 86 -21.70 5.31 14.40
CA LEU A 86 -22.35 4.08 14.85
C LEU A 86 -21.85 3.59 16.23
N ILE A 87 -20.82 4.23 16.77
CA ILE A 87 -20.18 3.93 18.08
C ILE A 87 -20.54 5.06 19.05
#